data_AF-G2E956-F1
#
_entry.id   AF-G2E956-F1
#
_cell.length_a   1.000
_cell.length_b   1.000
_cell.length_c   1.000
_cell.angle_alpha   90.00
_cell.angle_beta   90.00
_cell.angle_gamma   90.00
#
_symmetry.space_group_name_H-M   'P 1'
#
loop_
_entity.id
_entity.type
_entity.pdbx_description
1 polymer ?
#
loop_
_entity_poly.entity_id
_entity_poly.type
_entity_poly.pdbx_seq_one_letter_code
_entity_poly.pdbx_strand_id
1 'polypeptide(L)'
;MQGQGYAKDSLQIKVYTQITYKNKEAKDIKLLKVFCDYCSDAQTTSMGNAALRRSYDERYYPENILVNGKKKLAIIIRIAKDDFLGIDTETINEKSP
;
A
#
# COMPACT_ATOMS: atom_id res chain seq x y z
N MET A 1 33.77 -6.23 -6.40
CA MET A 1 33.94 -5.16 -5.40
C MET A 1 32.57 -4.59 -5.08
N GLN A 2 32.18 -4.67 -3.80
CA GLN A 2 31.18 -3.86 -3.07
C GLN A 2 29.82 -3.59 -3.76
N GLY A 3 28.88 -4.54 -3.65
CA GLY A 3 27.45 -4.25 -3.71
C GLY A 3 26.99 -3.56 -2.41
N GLN A 4 27.46 -2.34 -2.17
CA GLN A 4 27.06 -1.53 -1.02
C GLN A 4 25.71 -0.83 -1.32
N GLY A 5 24.80 -0.83 -0.34
CA GLY A 5 23.86 0.29 -0.16
C GLY A 5 22.37 -0.01 -0.29
N TYR A 6 21.87 -0.48 -1.44
CA TYR A 6 20.43 -0.37 -1.76
C TYR A 6 19.44 -1.02 -0.78
N ALA A 7 19.83 -2.06 -0.04
CA ALA A 7 19.00 -2.65 1.02
C ALA A 7 19.08 -1.89 2.35
N LYS A 8 20.20 -1.19 2.60
CA LYS A 8 20.43 -0.39 3.81
C LYS A 8 19.55 0.86 3.83
N ASP A 9 19.21 1.39 2.66
CA ASP A 9 18.62 2.73 2.52
C ASP A 9 17.11 2.70 2.21
N SER A 10 16.50 1.51 2.13
CA SER A 10 15.05 1.37 1.85
C SER A 10 14.32 0.53 2.91
N LEU A 11 13.12 0.96 3.28
CA LEU A 11 12.18 0.21 4.10
C LEU A 11 11.25 -0.63 3.22
N GLN A 12 10.76 -1.74 3.77
CA GLN A 12 9.69 -2.54 3.18
C GLN A 12 8.52 -2.59 4.14
N ILE A 13 7.43 -1.92 3.78
CA ILE A 13 6.20 -1.89 4.57
C ILE A 13 5.20 -2.85 3.94
N LYS A 14 4.72 -3.80 4.74
CA LYS A 14 3.68 -4.73 4.33
C LYS A 14 2.32 -4.12 4.62
N VAL A 15 1.42 -4.19 3.65
CA VAL A 15 0.06 -3.67 3.77
C VAL A 15 -0.92 -4.72 3.26
N TYR A 16 -1.95 -4.98 4.05
CA TYR A 16 -3.06 -5.84 3.66
C TYR A 16 -4.22 -5.01 3.13
N THR A 17 -4.69 -5.38 1.96
CA THR A 17 -5.93 -4.89 1.36
C THR A 17 -6.85 -6.05 1.07
N GLN A 18 -8.12 -5.75 0.79
CA GLN A 18 -9.10 -6.74 0.36
C GLN A 18 -9.92 -6.21 -0.79
N ILE A 19 -10.04 -7.01 -1.84
CA ILE A 19 -10.92 -6.77 -2.98
C ILE A 19 -12.15 -7.67 -2.83
N THR A 20 -13.34 -7.09 -2.97
CA THR A 20 -14.60 -7.83 -3.04
C THR A 20 -15.02 -7.95 -4.49
N TYR A 21 -15.21 -9.17 -4.99
CA TYR A 21 -15.67 -9.47 -6.34
C TYR A 21 -17.11 -9.94 -6.37
N LYS A 22 -17.83 -9.51 -7.40
CA LYS A 22 -19.14 -10.03 -7.78
C LYS A 22 -19.19 -10.17 -9.30
N ASN A 23 -19.49 -11.36 -9.81
CA ASN A 23 -19.51 -11.69 -11.23
C ASN A 23 -18.21 -11.30 -11.97
N LYS A 24 -17.05 -11.63 -11.38
CA LYS A 24 -15.70 -11.26 -11.87
C LYS A 24 -15.37 -9.76 -11.87
N GLU A 25 -16.27 -8.91 -11.39
CA GLU A 25 -16.03 -7.47 -11.28
C GLU A 25 -15.62 -7.09 -9.86
N ALA A 26 -14.57 -6.27 -9.74
CA ALA A 26 -14.17 -5.69 -8.47
C ALA A 26 -15.18 -4.62 -8.04
N LYS A 27 -15.89 -4.85 -6.93
CA LYS A 27 -16.92 -3.94 -6.39
C LYS A 27 -16.41 -3.01 -5.31
N ASP A 28 -15.45 -3.47 -4.52
CA ASP A 28 -14.90 -2.71 -3.40
C ASP A 28 -13.45 -3.11 -3.18
N ILE A 29 -12.61 -2.14 -2.81
CA ILE A 29 -11.23 -2.35 -2.40
C ILE A 29 -11.01 -1.58 -1.10
N LYS A 30 -10.67 -2.31 -0.04
CA LYS A 30 -10.50 -1.73 1.28
C LYS A 30 -9.13 -2.02 1.88
N LEU A 31 -8.65 -1.08 2.68
CA LEU A 31 -7.46 -1.25 3.50
C LEU A 31 -7.84 -2.10 4.73
N LEU A 32 -7.02 -3.11 5.05
CA LEU A 32 -7.20 -3.94 6.24
C LEU A 32 -6.20 -3.57 7.33
N LYS A 33 -4.91 -3.51 7.00
CA LYS A 33 -3.85 -3.24 7.97
C LYS A 33 -2.57 -2.77 7.28
N VAL A 34 -1.98 -1.71 7.80
CA VAL A 34 -0.59 -1.33 7.52
C VAL A 34 0.27 -1.92 8.65
N PHE A 35 1.31 -2.70 8.31
CA PHE A 35 2.23 -3.28 9.29
C PHE A 35 3.42 -2.34 9.48
N CYS A 36 3.17 -1.26 10.23
CA CYS A 36 4.17 -0.27 10.58
C CYS A 36 3.84 0.34 11.95
N ASP A 37 4.42 -0.25 12.98
CA ASP A 37 4.09 0.05 14.37
C ASP A 37 4.75 1.36 14.84
N TYR A 38 5.71 1.86 14.06
CA TYR A 38 6.47 3.08 14.28
C TYR A 38 6.06 4.23 13.33
N CYS A 39 5.06 4.01 12.47
CA CYS A 39 4.60 5.03 11.54
C CYS A 39 3.75 6.07 12.27
N SER A 40 3.88 7.34 11.86
CA SER A 40 2.87 8.37 12.14
C SER A 40 1.56 8.08 11.40
N ASP A 41 0.50 8.81 11.73
CA ASP A 41 -0.78 8.72 11.01
C ASP A 41 -0.65 9.12 9.54
N ALA A 42 0.20 10.11 9.24
CA ALA A 42 0.49 10.55 7.88
C ALA A 42 1.22 9.47 7.08
N GLN A 43 2.26 8.86 7.67
CA GLN A 43 2.98 7.74 7.07
C GLN A 43 2.06 6.54 6.84
N THR A 44 1.26 6.19 7.84
CA THR A 44 0.28 5.09 7.77
C THR A 44 -0.73 5.33 6.65
N THR A 45 -1.25 6.55 6.54
CA THR A 45 -2.20 6.95 5.49
C THR A 45 -1.58 6.89 4.11
N SER A 46 -0.36 7.43 3.96
CA SER A 46 0.39 7.40 2.70
C SER A 46 0.63 5.97 2.21
N MET A 47 1.10 5.08 3.10
CA MET A 47 1.30 3.66 2.78
C MET A 47 -0.03 2.95 2.46
N GLY A 48 -1.09 3.26 3.21
CA GLY A 48 -2.43 2.72 2.95
C GLY A 48 -2.94 3.09 1.56
N ASN A 49 -2.82 4.36 1.16
CA ASN A 49 -3.25 4.87 -0.14
C ASN A 49 -2.45 4.25 -1.29
N ALA A 50 -1.13 4.15 -1.14
CA ALA A 50 -0.27 3.50 -2.11
C ALA A 50 -0.63 2.01 -2.29
N ALA A 51 -0.94 1.30 -1.20
CA ALA A 51 -1.39 -0.09 -1.27
C ALA A 51 -2.76 -0.25 -1.95
N LEU A 52 -3.70 0.66 -1.68
CA LEU A 52 -5.01 0.67 -2.34
C LEU A 52 -4.88 0.89 -3.84
N ARG A 53 -4.06 1.86 -4.27
CA ARG A 53 -3.78 2.11 -5.68
C ARG A 53 -3.19 0.88 -6.37
N ARG A 54 -2.19 0.25 -5.75
CA ARG A 54 -1.60 -0.97 -6.30
C ARG A 54 -2.58 -2.14 -6.35
N SER A 55 -3.43 -2.28 -5.33
CA SER A 55 -4.49 -3.29 -5.32
C SER A 55 -5.52 -3.05 -6.42
N TYR A 56 -5.80 -1.78 -6.73
CA TYR A 56 -6.65 -1.42 -7.86
C TYR A 56 -6.01 -1.87 -9.18
N ASP A 57 -4.72 -1.61 -9.39
CA ASP A 57 -4.02 -2.01 -10.62
C ASP A 57 -3.96 -3.54 -10.80
N GLU A 58 -3.75 -4.28 -9.70
CA GLU A 58 -3.62 -5.74 -9.69
C GLU A 58 -4.98 -6.49 -9.69
N ARG A 59 -6.12 -5.78 -9.67
CA ARG A 59 -7.46 -6.36 -9.42
C ARG A 59 -7.94 -7.35 -10.49
N TYR A 60 -7.40 -7.30 -11.70
CA TYR A 60 -7.81 -8.20 -12.78
C TYR A 60 -6.68 -9.13 -13.23
N TYR A 61 -5.62 -9.23 -12.42
CA TYR A 61 -4.61 -10.24 -12.65
C TYR A 61 -5.18 -11.65 -12.42
N PRO A 62 -4.80 -12.64 -13.24
CA PRO A 62 -5.36 -14.00 -13.16
C PRO A 62 -5.30 -14.64 -11.77
N GLU A 63 -4.27 -14.32 -10.99
CA GLU A 63 -4.06 -14.81 -9.62
C GLU A 63 -4.96 -14.15 -8.57
N ASN A 64 -5.54 -12.99 -8.90
CA ASN A 64 -6.28 -12.13 -7.96
C ASN A 64 -7.78 -12.08 -8.24
N ILE A 65 -8.20 -12.22 -9.51
CA ILE A 65 -9.59 -12.19 -9.90
C ILE A 65 -10.36 -13.41 -9.36
N LEU A 66 -11.56 -13.16 -8.84
CA LEU A 66 -12.47 -14.21 -8.38
C LEU A 66 -13.83 -14.04 -9.06
N VAL A 67 -14.55 -15.12 -9.31
CA VAL A 67 -15.93 -15.04 -9.83
C VAL A 67 -16.83 -14.33 -8.82
N ASN A 68 -16.78 -14.74 -7.55
CA ASN A 68 -17.45 -14.10 -6.44
C ASN A 68 -16.59 -14.27 -5.19
N GLY A 69 -16.62 -13.30 -4.27
CA GLY A 69 -16.00 -13.44 -2.95
C GLY A 69 -15.03 -12.32 -2.59
N LYS A 70 -14.13 -12.60 -1.64
CA LYS A 70 -13.18 -11.62 -1.09
C LYS A 70 -11.76 -12.13 -1.26
N LYS A 71 -10.93 -11.41 -2.01
CA LYS A 71 -9.49 -11.67 -2.14
C LYS A 71 -8.74 -10.74 -1.21
N LYS A 72 -7.88 -11.28 -0.36
CA LYS A 72 -6.92 -10.47 0.41
C LYS A 72 -5.61 -10.39 -0.37
N LEU A 73 -5.04 -9.19 -0.48
CA LEU A 73 -3.75 -8.96 -1.10
C LEU A 73 -2.74 -8.49 -0.06
N ALA A 74 -1.51 -8.99 -0.20
CA ALA A 74 -0.37 -8.56 0.57
C ALA A 74 0.52 -7.68 -0.30
N ILE A 75 0.37 -6.38 -0.15
CA ILE A 75 1.15 -5.39 -0.90
C ILE A 75 2.41 -5.08 -0.11
N ILE A 76 3.57 -5.19 -0.76
CA ILE A 76 4.86 -4.75 -0.19
C ILE A 76 5.21 -3.43 -0.85
N ILE A 77 5.22 -2.36 -0.06
CA ILE A 77 5.67 -1.04 -0.48
C ILE A 77 7.13 -0.90 -0.09
N ARG A 78 7.97 -0.62 -1.09
CA ARG A 78 9.36 -0.29 -0.88
C ARG A 78 9.54 1.21 -1.01
N ILE A 79 10.13 1.84 -0.01
CA ILE A 79 10.35 3.29 0.04
C ILE A 79 11.75 3.58 0.58
N ALA A 80 12.41 4.63 0.11
CA ALA A 80 13.68 5.06 0.70
C ALA A 80 13.45 5.58 2.12
N LYS A 81 14.43 5.42 3.01
CA LYS A 81 14.33 5.89 4.40
C LYS A 81 14.14 7.40 4.47
N ASP A 82 14.89 8.15 3.66
CA ASP A 82 14.83 9.62 3.65
C ASP A 82 13.46 10.11 3.15
N ASP A 83 12.94 9.50 2.07
CA ASP A 83 11.59 9.78 1.59
C ASP A 83 10.53 9.43 2.63
N PHE A 84 10.69 8.31 3.35
CA PHE A 84 9.77 7.89 4.38
C PHE A 84 9.75 8.84 5.59
N LEU A 85 10.92 9.33 6.02
CA LEU A 85 11.04 10.36 7.06
C LEU A 85 10.43 11.69 6.60
N GLY A 86 10.50 12.01 5.30
CA GLY A 86 9.90 13.21 4.72
C GLY A 86 8.37 13.25 4.77
N ILE A 87 7.69 12.11 4.90
CA ILE A 87 6.22 12.04 4.93
C ILE A 87 5.61 12.75 6.15
N ASP A 88 6.41 13.03 7.20
CA ASP A 88 5.93 13.69 8.42
C ASP A 88 5.69 15.20 8.30
N THR A 89 6.09 15.87 7.20
CA THR A 89 6.18 17.36 7.21
C THR A 89 5.29 18.16 6.25
N GLU A 90 4.57 17.59 5.26
CA GLU A 90 3.93 18.46 4.24
C GLU A 90 2.51 18.14 3.75
N THR A 91 1.72 17.24 4.35
CA THR A 91 0.39 16.91 3.78
C THR A 91 -0.75 16.77 4.77
N ILE A 92 -1.04 17.84 5.53
CA ILE A 92 -2.37 18.07 6.11
C ILE A 92 -2.90 19.50 5.82
N ASN A 93 -2.30 20.23 4.88
CA ASN A 93 -2.70 21.60 4.51
C ASN A 93 -3.12 21.76 3.05
N GLU A 94 -3.53 20.69 2.36
CA GLU A 94 -4.27 20.83 1.09
C GLU A 94 -5.40 19.81 1.00
N LYS A 95 -6.57 20.22 1.50
CA LYS A 95 -7.88 20.19 0.80
C LYS A 95 -9.02 20.30 1.80
N SER A 96 -9.36 21.54 2.18
CA SER A 96 -10.77 21.89 2.41
C SER A 96 -11.28 22.44 1.07
N PRO A 97 -12.24 21.79 0.40
CA PRO A 97 -13.21 22.53 -0.38
C PRO A 97 -14.14 23.33 0.54
#